data_AF-A0A7J7DPA4-F1
#
_entry.id   AF-A0A7J7DPA4-F1
#
_cell.length_a   1.000
_cell.length_b   1.000
_cell.length_c   1.000
_cell.angle_alpha   90.00
_cell.angle_beta   90.00
_cell.angle_gamma   90.00
#
_symmetry.space_group_name_H-M   'P 1'
#
loop_
_entity.id
_entity.type
_entity.pdbx_description
1 polymer ?
#
loop_
_entity_poly.entity_id
_entity_poly.type
_entity_poly.pdbx_seq_one_letter_code
_entity_poly.pdbx_strand_id
1 'polypeptide(L)'
;MSFCSFLSTPQSLSLISKFKTVNGDHKPVTVSLSSRIRASADVPDFLSADWLESRKKRPFGPRLNFSAEEAIQCQLDALKYNDQPRQDYGIEVMYRFAGFDPFERSTYFGPFFDLGQFERFRRIFHHSTYRVLLSHRERKILSSLFAKENRFKQRVWIQGNRPEEEEIFEFTMVQRVGGSWDGYWLTESLLHDGDAFAGGLAY
;
A
#
# COMPACT_ATOMS: atom_id res chain seq x y z
N MET A 1 34.61 -21.52 -30.31
CA MET A 1 35.46 -20.31 -30.43
C MET A 1 34.50 -19.11 -30.35
N SER A 2 34.53 -18.15 -29.46
CA SER A 2 35.29 -17.83 -28.25
C SER A 2 34.42 -16.81 -27.49
N PHE A 3 34.46 -16.85 -26.16
CA PHE A 3 33.83 -15.88 -25.26
C PHE A 3 34.44 -14.47 -25.41
N CYS A 4 33.66 -13.41 -25.09
CA CYS A 4 34.08 -12.38 -24.12
C CYS A 4 32.95 -11.41 -23.76
N SER A 5 32.77 -11.26 -22.45
CA SER A 5 31.95 -10.31 -21.71
C SER A 5 32.76 -9.05 -21.39
N PHE A 6 32.11 -7.89 -21.29
CA PHE A 6 32.69 -6.69 -20.67
C PHE A 6 31.75 -6.13 -19.60
N LEU A 7 32.20 -6.20 -18.34
CA LEU A 7 31.71 -5.41 -17.22
C LEU A 7 32.28 -3.99 -17.34
N SER A 8 31.47 -2.97 -17.07
CA SER A 8 31.90 -1.60 -16.82
C SER A 8 31.55 -1.18 -15.39
N THR A 9 32.56 -0.69 -14.67
CA THR A 9 32.52 -0.13 -13.31
C THR A 9 32.39 1.40 -13.39
N PRO A 10 31.72 2.08 -12.44
CA PRO A 10 31.70 3.55 -12.41
C PRO A 10 32.85 4.10 -11.54
N GLN A 11 33.60 5.07 -12.07
CA GLN A 11 34.58 5.86 -11.33
C GLN A 11 34.00 7.20 -10.89
N SER A 12 34.16 7.49 -9.59
CA SER A 12 33.85 8.76 -8.94
C SER A 12 34.85 9.85 -9.33
N LEU A 13 34.39 11.08 -9.53
CA LEU A 13 35.27 12.26 -9.60
C LEU A 13 34.79 13.36 -8.65
N SER A 14 35.69 13.70 -7.74
CA SER A 14 35.61 14.74 -6.70
C SER A 14 35.83 16.14 -7.27
N LEU A 15 35.07 17.12 -6.75
CA LEU A 15 35.22 18.54 -7.04
C LEU A 15 36.36 19.16 -6.22
N ILE A 16 37.32 19.79 -6.90
CA ILE A 16 38.46 20.51 -6.31
C ILE A 16 38.19 22.02 -6.32
N SER A 17 38.27 22.64 -5.16
CA SER A 17 38.30 24.10 -4.98
C SER A 17 39.69 24.67 -5.24
N LYS A 18 39.78 25.84 -5.89
CA LYS A 18 41.01 26.65 -5.93
C LYS A 18 40.68 28.13 -5.67
N PHE A 19 41.20 28.68 -4.58
CA PHE A 19 41.39 30.12 -4.40
C PHE A 19 42.83 30.49 -4.76
N LYS A 20 43.00 31.61 -5.49
CA LYS A 20 44.29 32.21 -5.84
C LYS A 20 44.64 33.32 -4.83
N THR A 21 45.90 33.35 -4.44
CA THR A 21 46.57 34.34 -3.59
C THR A 21 47.15 35.49 -4.43
N VAL A 22 47.17 36.72 -3.89
CA VAL A 22 47.97 37.85 -4.40
C VAL A 22 48.78 38.47 -3.24
N ASN A 23 50.01 38.86 -3.56
CA ASN A 23 51.17 39.25 -2.74
C ASN A 23 51.02 40.45 -1.77
N GLY A 24 51.91 40.51 -0.77
CA GLY A 24 52.64 41.74 -0.41
C GLY A 24 52.79 42.05 1.09
N ASP A 25 54.04 42.17 1.56
CA ASP A 25 54.51 42.34 2.95
C ASP A 25 54.04 43.61 3.73
N HIS A 26 53.86 43.48 5.06
CA HIS A 26 54.53 44.24 6.16
C HIS A 26 53.72 44.27 7.49
N LYS A 27 54.28 43.65 8.55
CA LYS A 27 54.22 43.86 10.03
C LYS A 27 52.94 44.38 10.78
N PRO A 28 52.81 44.05 12.09
CA PRO A 28 51.51 43.73 12.71
C PRO A 28 50.87 44.89 13.47
N VAL A 29 49.54 44.91 13.50
CA VAL A 29 48.77 45.68 14.50
C VAL A 29 47.77 44.74 15.18
N THR A 30 47.97 44.62 16.49
CA THR A 30 47.08 44.03 17.49
C THR A 30 45.65 44.52 17.36
N VAL A 31 44.69 43.60 17.18
CA VAL A 31 43.36 43.75 17.77
C VAL A 31 42.92 42.39 18.30
N SER A 32 42.81 42.34 19.62
CA SER A 32 42.19 41.27 20.39
C SER A 32 40.71 41.17 20.04
N LEU A 33 40.23 39.97 19.71
CA LEU A 33 38.87 39.56 20.08
C LEU A 33 38.83 38.05 20.28
N SER A 34 38.75 37.69 21.55
CA SER A 34 38.36 36.38 22.03
C SER A 34 37.05 35.94 21.39
N SER A 35 37.10 34.85 20.63
CA SER A 35 35.91 34.07 20.31
C SER A 35 36.34 32.60 20.24
N ARG A 36 36.22 31.89 21.35
CA ARG A 36 36.25 30.42 21.34
C ARG A 36 34.94 29.98 20.69
N ILE A 37 34.97 29.77 19.39
CA ILE A 37 33.87 29.12 18.68
C ILE A 37 33.87 27.65 19.12
N ARG A 38 33.01 27.34 20.08
CA ARG A 38 32.63 25.96 20.41
C ARG A 38 31.66 25.52 19.32
N ALA A 39 32.13 24.75 18.36
CA ALA A 39 31.26 24.10 17.38
C ALA A 39 30.41 23.05 18.13
N SER A 40 29.20 23.44 18.56
CA SER A 40 28.13 22.47 18.78
C SER A 40 27.77 21.95 17.40
N ALA A 41 28.14 20.71 17.10
CA ALA A 41 27.60 20.03 15.95
C ALA A 41 26.14 19.70 16.28
N ASP A 42 25.26 20.69 16.13
CA ASP A 42 23.83 20.49 16.04
C ASP A 42 23.61 19.76 14.72
N VAL A 43 23.78 18.44 14.74
CA VAL A 43 23.41 17.56 13.63
C VAL A 43 21.90 17.74 13.46
N PRO A 44 21.43 18.31 12.34
CA PRO A 44 20.01 18.43 12.10
C PRO A 44 19.42 17.02 12.13
N ASP A 45 18.42 16.79 12.98
CA ASP A 45 17.74 15.52 13.04
C ASP A 45 16.94 15.35 11.73
N PHE A 46 17.54 14.68 10.74
CA PHE A 46 16.95 14.46 9.41
C PHE A 46 15.72 13.55 9.43
N LEU A 47 15.34 13.06 10.61
CA LEU A 47 14.11 12.34 10.87
C LEU A 47 13.18 13.28 11.63
N SER A 48 12.39 14.09 10.91
CA SER A 48 11.31 14.87 11.53
C SER A 48 10.49 13.96 12.44
N ALA A 49 10.17 14.39 13.66
CA ALA A 49 9.33 13.63 14.59
C ALA A 49 7.98 13.20 13.96
N ASP A 50 7.52 13.95 12.95
CA ASP A 50 6.35 13.66 12.12
C ASP A 50 6.51 12.48 11.15
N TRP A 51 7.72 11.93 10.98
CA TRP A 51 7.97 10.77 10.12
C TRP A 51 7.30 9.49 10.66
N LEU A 52 7.29 9.32 11.98
CA LEU A 52 6.55 8.24 12.65
C LEU A 52 5.04 8.46 12.57
N GLU A 53 4.56 9.68 12.78
CA GLU A 53 3.14 10.04 12.68
C GLU A 53 2.60 9.89 11.25
N SER A 54 3.39 10.23 10.22
CA SER A 54 3.01 10.05 8.82
C SER A 54 2.91 8.57 8.40
N ARG A 55 3.67 7.68 9.05
CA ARG A 55 3.48 6.22 8.89
C ARG A 55 2.24 5.70 9.62
N LYS A 56 1.86 6.29 10.75
CA LYS A 56 0.57 5.98 11.43
C LYS A 56 -0.64 6.37 10.59
N LYS A 57 -0.51 7.36 9.68
CA LYS A 57 -1.60 7.78 8.78
C LYS A 57 -1.87 6.83 7.62
N ARG A 58 -0.93 5.95 7.27
CA ARG A 58 -1.10 5.03 6.15
C ARG A 58 -2.17 3.98 6.51
N PRO A 59 -3.12 3.66 5.61
CA PRO A 59 -4.13 2.65 5.90
C PRO A 59 -3.47 1.33 6.23
N PHE A 60 -4.12 0.43 6.94
CA PHE A 60 -3.60 -0.92 7.08
C PHE A 60 -3.40 -1.58 5.70
N GLY A 61 -2.42 -2.48 5.57
CA GLY A 61 -2.06 -3.07 4.27
C GLY A 61 -1.41 -4.44 4.42
N PRO A 62 -1.15 -5.12 3.30
CA PRO A 62 -0.63 -6.48 3.27
C PRO A 62 0.75 -6.57 3.94
N ARG A 63 1.00 -7.69 4.63
CA ARG A 63 2.25 -7.99 5.34
C ARG A 63 2.75 -9.36 4.97
N LEU A 64 4.08 -9.52 4.93
CA LEU A 64 4.74 -10.75 4.53
C LEU A 64 4.42 -11.94 5.46
N ASN A 65 4.15 -11.66 6.73
CA ASN A 65 3.87 -12.68 7.74
C ASN A 65 2.40 -13.11 7.81
N PHE A 66 1.52 -12.56 6.97
CA PHE A 66 0.12 -12.95 6.98
C PHE A 66 -0.11 -14.24 6.22
N SER A 67 -0.96 -15.10 6.79
CA SER A 67 -1.63 -16.14 6.01
C SER A 67 -2.70 -15.53 5.10
N ALA A 68 -3.16 -16.30 4.11
CA ALA A 68 -4.26 -15.85 3.26
C ALA A 68 -5.53 -15.55 4.06
N GLU A 69 -5.82 -16.37 5.09
CA GLU A 69 -6.97 -16.21 5.98
C GLU A 69 -6.84 -14.96 6.86
N GLU A 70 -5.66 -14.73 7.44
CA GLU A 70 -5.40 -13.52 8.23
C GLU A 70 -5.53 -12.24 7.39
N ALA A 71 -5.06 -12.28 6.15
CA ALA A 71 -5.20 -11.16 5.23
C ALA A 71 -6.68 -10.84 4.91
N ILE A 72 -7.52 -11.86 4.73
CA ILE A 72 -8.97 -11.67 4.53
C ILE A 72 -9.63 -11.18 5.82
N GLN A 73 -9.27 -11.75 6.97
CA GLN A 73 -9.81 -11.34 8.25
C GLN A 73 -9.53 -9.86 8.54
N CYS A 74 -8.30 -9.38 8.30
CA CYS A 74 -7.96 -7.98 8.48
C CYS A 74 -8.75 -7.06 7.55
N GLN A 75 -8.96 -7.47 6.30
CA GLN A 75 -9.77 -6.75 5.33
C GLN A 75 -11.23 -6.64 5.80
N LEU A 76 -11.81 -7.75 6.26
CA LEU A 76 -13.17 -7.78 6.80
C LEU A 76 -13.29 -6.94 8.08
N ASP A 77 -12.31 -6.98 8.98
CA ASP A 77 -12.29 -6.10 10.16
C ASP A 77 -12.23 -4.62 9.78
N ALA A 78 -11.43 -4.26 8.77
CA ALA A 78 -11.39 -2.89 8.28
C ALA A 78 -12.75 -2.45 7.71
N LEU A 79 -13.44 -3.33 6.97
CA LEU A 79 -14.78 -3.05 6.43
C LEU A 79 -15.86 -2.98 7.50
N LYS A 80 -15.74 -3.77 8.58
CA LYS A 80 -16.63 -3.69 9.75
C LYS A 80 -16.57 -2.31 10.42
N TYR A 81 -15.40 -1.69 10.43
CA TYR A 81 -15.18 -0.35 10.99
C TYR A 81 -14.81 0.66 9.90
N ASN A 82 -15.55 0.63 8.77
CA ASN A 82 -15.18 1.33 7.53
C ASN A 82 -14.81 2.81 7.72
N ASP A 83 -15.50 3.54 8.59
CA ASP A 83 -15.34 4.99 8.75
C ASP A 83 -14.42 5.39 9.91
N GLN A 84 -13.60 4.47 10.43
CA GLN A 84 -12.64 4.74 11.49
C GLN A 84 -11.21 4.39 11.05
N PRO A 85 -10.21 5.29 11.26
CA PRO A 85 -10.29 6.60 11.90
C PRO A 85 -10.84 7.74 11.02
N ARG A 86 -11.12 7.48 9.74
CA ARG A 86 -11.65 8.45 8.78
C ARG A 86 -12.64 7.74 7.84
N GLN A 87 -13.46 8.54 7.14
CA GLN A 87 -14.44 8.01 6.19
C GLN A 87 -13.79 7.08 5.15
N ASP A 88 -14.44 5.96 4.85
CA ASP A 88 -14.01 4.97 3.85
C ASP A 88 -12.61 4.36 4.08
N TYR A 89 -12.10 4.41 5.31
CA TYR A 89 -10.85 3.75 5.70
C TYR A 89 -10.85 2.25 5.40
N GLY A 90 -11.97 1.56 5.62
CA GLY A 90 -12.10 0.13 5.28
C GLY A 90 -11.86 -0.12 3.78
N ILE A 91 -12.44 0.71 2.93
CA ILE A 91 -12.25 0.66 1.47
C ILE A 91 -10.79 0.97 1.10
N GLU A 92 -10.14 1.93 1.76
CA GLU A 92 -8.72 2.20 1.54
C GLU A 92 -7.85 0.97 1.86
N VAL A 93 -8.17 0.24 2.95
CA VAL A 93 -7.49 -1.02 3.28
C VAL A 93 -7.71 -2.02 2.16
N MET A 94 -8.94 -2.23 1.70
CA MET A 94 -9.24 -3.10 0.56
C MET A 94 -8.42 -2.74 -0.68
N TYR A 95 -8.35 -1.45 -1.01
CA TYR A 95 -7.59 -0.95 -2.15
C TYR A 95 -6.08 -1.24 -2.01
N ARG A 96 -5.53 -1.18 -0.79
CA ARG A 96 -4.12 -1.52 -0.51
C ARG A 96 -3.82 -3.01 -0.61
N PHE A 97 -4.80 -3.86 -0.32
CA PHE A 97 -4.68 -5.31 -0.51
C PHE A 97 -4.92 -5.74 -1.95
N ALA A 98 -5.51 -4.87 -2.78
CA ALA A 98 -5.86 -5.21 -4.14
C ALA A 98 -4.62 -5.50 -4.98
N GLY A 99 -4.57 -6.71 -5.53
CA GLY A 99 -3.45 -7.21 -6.30
C GLY A 99 -3.50 -6.87 -7.78
N PHE A 100 -4.22 -5.85 -8.22
CA PHE A 100 -4.28 -5.46 -9.63
C PHE A 100 -3.25 -4.39 -9.99
N ASP A 101 -2.94 -4.25 -11.28
CA ASP A 101 -2.13 -3.14 -11.79
C ASP A 101 -3.00 -1.88 -11.94
N PRO A 102 -2.69 -0.75 -11.28
CA PRO A 102 -3.46 0.49 -11.41
C PRO A 102 -3.55 1.05 -12.83
N PHE A 103 -2.65 0.67 -13.74
CA PHE A 103 -2.65 1.13 -15.13
C PHE A 103 -3.44 0.21 -16.07
N GLU A 104 -3.93 -0.93 -15.57
CA GLU A 104 -4.68 -1.91 -16.35
C GLU A 104 -6.13 -2.06 -15.86
N ARG A 105 -7.00 -2.58 -16.74
CA ARG A 105 -8.37 -2.92 -16.36
C ARG A 105 -8.37 -4.22 -15.56
N SER A 106 -9.06 -4.22 -14.43
CA SER A 106 -9.09 -5.34 -13.49
C SER A 106 -10.45 -6.02 -13.44
N THR A 107 -10.46 -7.34 -13.25
CA THR A 107 -11.65 -8.16 -12.98
C THR A 107 -11.92 -8.33 -11.48
N TYR A 108 -11.38 -7.44 -10.63
CA TYR A 108 -11.48 -7.55 -9.17
C TYR A 108 -12.93 -7.75 -8.68
N PHE A 109 -13.89 -7.06 -9.28
CA PHE A 109 -15.33 -7.17 -8.95
C PHE A 109 -16.12 -7.99 -9.98
N GLY A 110 -15.45 -8.80 -10.80
CA GLY A 110 -16.05 -9.61 -11.87
C GLY A 110 -15.80 -9.02 -13.27
N PRO A 111 -16.63 -8.08 -13.76
CA PRO A 111 -16.37 -7.38 -15.01
C PRO A 111 -15.08 -6.55 -15.00
N PHE A 112 -14.59 -6.19 -16.19
CA PHE A 112 -13.43 -5.32 -16.33
C PHE A 112 -13.73 -3.87 -15.94
N PHE A 113 -13.15 -3.41 -14.85
CA PHE A 113 -13.23 -2.02 -14.39
C PHE A 113 -11.87 -1.33 -14.46
N ASP A 114 -11.88 -0.02 -14.72
CA ASP A 114 -10.73 0.82 -14.43
C ASP A 114 -10.77 1.16 -12.93
N LEU A 115 -9.91 0.47 -12.17
CA LEU A 115 -9.83 0.57 -10.72
C LEU A 115 -8.56 1.30 -10.27
N GLY A 116 -7.76 1.83 -11.20
CA GLY A 116 -6.53 2.54 -10.88
C GLY A 116 -6.75 3.77 -10.02
N GLN A 117 -7.92 4.41 -10.17
CA GLN A 117 -8.33 5.54 -9.34
C GLN A 117 -9.11 5.05 -8.12
N PHE A 118 -8.69 5.48 -6.93
CA PHE A 118 -9.33 5.11 -5.67
C PHE A 118 -10.83 5.45 -5.66
N GLU A 119 -11.23 6.58 -6.24
CA GLU A 119 -12.63 7.00 -6.30
C GLU A 119 -13.51 6.03 -7.08
N ARG A 120 -12.98 5.41 -8.16
CA ARG A 120 -13.71 4.41 -8.94
C ARG A 120 -13.91 3.13 -8.13
N PHE A 121 -12.85 2.68 -7.47
CA PHE A 121 -12.90 1.54 -6.55
C PHE A 121 -13.88 1.78 -5.39
N ARG A 122 -13.83 2.96 -4.77
CA ARG A 122 -14.72 3.39 -3.68
C ARG A 122 -16.19 3.40 -4.08
N ARG A 123 -16.51 3.90 -5.28
CA ARG A 123 -17.90 3.95 -5.79
C ARG A 123 -18.54 2.56 -5.85
N ILE A 124 -17.78 1.51 -6.19
CA ILE A 124 -18.30 0.15 -6.29
C ILE A 124 -18.75 -0.37 -4.91
N PHE A 125 -17.97 -0.12 -3.87
CA PHE A 125 -18.33 -0.49 -2.49
C PHE A 125 -19.59 0.20 -1.99
N HIS A 126 -19.86 1.44 -2.42
CA HIS A 126 -21.09 2.16 -2.09
C HIS A 126 -22.29 1.75 -2.96
N HIS A 127 -22.08 0.94 -4.01
CA HIS A 127 -23.16 0.42 -4.85
C HIS A 127 -23.84 -0.79 -4.20
N SER A 128 -25.10 -1.04 -4.55
CA SER A 128 -26.02 -1.95 -3.83
C SER A 128 -25.43 -3.33 -3.52
N THR A 129 -24.75 -3.97 -4.48
CA THR A 129 -24.18 -5.32 -4.32
C THR A 129 -23.11 -5.41 -3.23
N TYR A 130 -22.25 -4.40 -3.09
CA TYR A 130 -21.10 -4.46 -2.17
C TYR A 130 -21.30 -3.63 -0.89
N ARG A 131 -22.35 -2.80 -0.82
CA ARG A 131 -22.65 -1.98 0.36
C ARG A 131 -22.81 -2.82 1.63
N VAL A 132 -23.30 -4.05 1.52
CA VAL A 132 -23.48 -4.99 2.63
C VAL A 132 -22.19 -5.24 3.42
N LEU A 133 -21.04 -5.12 2.76
CA LEU A 133 -19.72 -5.26 3.38
C LEU A 133 -19.40 -4.12 4.36
N LEU A 134 -19.93 -2.92 4.10
CA LEU A 134 -19.60 -1.72 4.85
C LEU A 134 -20.36 -1.71 6.18
N SER A 135 -19.63 -1.59 7.27
CA SER A 135 -20.20 -1.52 8.62
C SER A 135 -21.10 -2.71 8.95
N HIS A 136 -20.73 -3.89 8.45
CA HIS A 136 -21.45 -5.14 8.69
C HIS A 136 -21.45 -5.53 10.18
N ARG A 137 -22.50 -6.21 10.63
CA ARG A 137 -22.66 -6.61 12.04
C ARG A 137 -21.90 -7.89 12.33
N GLU A 138 -22.13 -8.89 11.49
CA GLU A 138 -21.59 -10.24 11.64
C GLU A 138 -21.05 -10.76 10.31
N ARG A 139 -20.08 -11.66 10.42
CA ARG A 139 -19.52 -12.40 9.31
C ARG A 139 -19.28 -13.85 9.72
N LYS A 140 -19.47 -14.77 8.78
CA LYS A 140 -19.24 -16.20 8.99
C LYS A 140 -18.49 -16.77 7.80
N ILE A 141 -17.39 -17.46 8.08
CA ILE A 141 -16.66 -18.21 7.04
C ILE A 141 -17.48 -19.44 6.70
N LEU A 142 -17.87 -19.56 5.43
CA LEU A 142 -18.63 -20.70 4.92
C LEU A 142 -17.70 -21.80 4.41
N SER A 143 -16.65 -21.43 3.66
CA SER A 143 -15.68 -22.37 3.13
C SER A 143 -14.32 -21.71 2.89
N SER A 144 -13.26 -22.51 2.91
CA SER A 144 -11.88 -22.09 2.66
C SER A 144 -11.19 -23.17 1.82
N LEU A 145 -10.51 -22.78 0.75
CA LEU A 145 -9.94 -23.71 -0.23
C LEU A 145 -8.65 -23.15 -0.84
N PHE A 146 -7.57 -23.92 -0.79
CA PHE A 146 -6.40 -23.68 -1.63
C PHE A 146 -6.67 -24.23 -3.04
N ALA A 147 -6.99 -23.34 -3.98
CA ALA A 147 -7.21 -23.71 -5.37
C ALA A 147 -5.90 -24.09 -6.08
N LYS A 148 -4.78 -23.50 -5.65
CA LYS A 148 -3.40 -23.78 -6.06
C LYS A 148 -2.47 -23.45 -4.88
N GLU A 149 -1.19 -23.80 -4.97
CA GLU A 149 -0.18 -23.49 -3.93
C GLU A 149 -0.16 -22.00 -3.56
N ASN A 150 -0.23 -21.13 -4.57
CA ASN A 150 -0.20 -19.67 -4.41
C ASN A 150 -1.57 -19.01 -4.57
N ARG A 151 -2.67 -19.77 -4.52
CA ARG A 151 -4.02 -19.21 -4.71
C ARG A 151 -5.02 -19.81 -3.74
N PHE A 152 -5.61 -18.94 -2.94
CA PHE A 152 -6.55 -19.29 -1.88
C PHE A 152 -7.91 -18.66 -2.15
N LYS A 153 -8.99 -19.39 -1.88
CA LYS A 153 -10.36 -18.92 -2.00
C LYS A 153 -11.08 -19.08 -0.68
N GLN A 154 -11.86 -18.08 -0.30
CA GLN A 154 -12.69 -18.14 0.91
C GLN A 154 -14.06 -17.55 0.64
N ARG A 155 -15.10 -18.32 0.99
CA ARG A 155 -16.49 -17.83 0.93
C ARG A 155 -16.90 -17.36 2.31
N VAL A 156 -17.46 -16.17 2.36
CA VAL A 156 -17.85 -15.48 3.60
C VAL A 156 -19.28 -15.01 3.46
N TRP A 157 -20.12 -15.44 4.38
CA TRP A 157 -21.45 -14.87 4.58
C TRP A 157 -21.33 -13.62 5.45
N ILE A 158 -22.04 -12.57 5.08
CA ILE A 158 -21.95 -11.26 5.72
C ILE A 158 -23.35 -10.73 5.97
N GLN A 159 -23.59 -10.32 7.20
CA GLN A 159 -24.81 -9.64 7.59
C GLN A 159 -24.53 -8.13 7.72
N GLY A 160 -25.15 -7.36 6.83
CA GLY A 160 -25.07 -5.91 6.77
C GLY A 160 -25.66 -5.22 7.99
N ASN A 161 -25.68 -3.89 7.95
CA ASN A 161 -26.23 -3.10 9.05
C ASN A 161 -27.76 -3.01 9.03
N ARG A 162 -28.38 -3.18 7.86
CA ARG A 162 -29.85 -3.16 7.73
C ARG A 162 -30.42 -4.55 8.05
N PRO A 163 -31.61 -4.64 8.64
CA PRO A 163 -32.31 -5.92 8.74
C PRO A 163 -32.50 -6.50 7.33
N GLU A 164 -32.35 -7.82 7.19
CA GLU A 164 -32.49 -8.58 5.93
C GLU A 164 -31.40 -8.34 4.86
N GLU A 165 -30.38 -7.53 5.14
CA GLU A 165 -29.25 -7.32 4.24
C GLU A 165 -28.18 -8.39 4.50
N GLU A 166 -28.29 -9.54 3.83
CA GLU A 166 -27.37 -10.67 3.98
C GLU A 166 -26.87 -11.13 2.61
N GLU A 167 -25.55 -11.22 2.45
CA GLU A 167 -24.96 -11.62 1.18
C GLU A 167 -23.75 -12.52 1.39
N ILE A 168 -23.39 -13.28 0.35
CA ILE A 168 -22.23 -14.16 0.34
C ILE A 168 -21.21 -13.65 -0.66
N PHE A 169 -19.96 -13.53 -0.23
CA PHE A 169 -18.85 -13.10 -1.07
C PHE A 169 -17.76 -14.18 -1.14
N GLU A 170 -17.17 -14.34 -2.31
CA GLU A 170 -15.96 -15.12 -2.54
C GLU A 170 -14.75 -14.19 -2.65
N PHE A 171 -13.81 -14.32 -1.72
CA PHE A 171 -12.48 -13.74 -1.81
C PHE A 171 -11.57 -14.70 -2.55
N THR A 172 -10.91 -14.23 -3.60
CA THR A 172 -9.77 -14.92 -4.21
C THR A 172 -8.49 -14.17 -3.86
N MET A 173 -7.60 -14.85 -3.13
CA MET A 173 -6.29 -14.34 -2.73
C MET A 173 -5.20 -15.01 -3.56
N VAL A 174 -4.19 -14.23 -3.94
CA VAL A 174 -3.01 -14.70 -4.65
C VAL A 174 -1.75 -14.34 -3.87
N GLN A 175 -0.86 -15.31 -3.69
CA GLN A 175 0.48 -15.05 -3.18
C GLN A 175 1.36 -14.63 -4.35
N ARG A 176 1.92 -13.42 -4.25
CA ARG A 176 2.81 -12.90 -5.28
C ARG A 176 4.15 -13.61 -5.24
N VAL A 177 4.68 -13.90 -6.43
CA VAL A 177 5.99 -14.55 -6.62
C VAL A 177 6.87 -13.59 -7.40
N GLY A 178 8.00 -13.20 -6.81
CA GLY A 178 8.96 -12.26 -7.37
C GLY A 178 8.57 -10.77 -7.23
N GLY A 179 9.57 -9.91 -7.44
CA GLY A 179 9.43 -8.45 -7.32
C GLY A 179 9.38 -7.96 -5.86
N SER A 180 8.93 -6.72 -5.66
CA SER A 180 8.87 -6.08 -4.33
C SER A 180 7.77 -6.62 -3.41
N TRP A 181 6.85 -7.41 -3.96
CA TRP A 181 5.70 -7.99 -3.25
C TRP A 181 5.83 -9.51 -3.10
N ASP A 182 7.03 -10.07 -3.31
CA ASP A 182 7.26 -11.50 -3.21
C ASP A 182 6.86 -12.05 -1.83
N GLY A 183 6.07 -13.13 -1.82
CA GLY A 183 5.54 -13.79 -0.64
C GLY A 183 4.29 -13.14 -0.02
N TYR A 184 3.86 -11.96 -0.47
CA TYR A 184 2.67 -11.28 0.08
C TYR A 184 1.38 -11.88 -0.50
N TRP A 185 0.37 -12.03 0.36
CA TRP A 185 -1.00 -12.32 -0.04
C TRP A 185 -1.75 -11.03 -0.40
N LEU A 186 -2.24 -10.98 -1.63
CA LEU A 186 -3.04 -9.88 -2.17
C LEU A 186 -4.39 -10.40 -2.64
N THR A 187 -5.39 -9.54 -2.67
CA THR A 187 -6.73 -9.87 -3.15
C THR A 187 -6.78 -9.75 -4.66
N GLU A 188 -6.94 -10.87 -5.35
CA GLU A 188 -7.12 -10.95 -6.80
C GLU A 188 -8.54 -10.52 -7.19
N SER A 189 -9.54 -11.03 -6.46
CA SER A 189 -10.95 -10.66 -6.67
C SER A 189 -11.79 -10.78 -5.41
N LEU A 190 -12.87 -9.99 -5.38
CA LEU A 190 -13.95 -10.04 -4.42
C LEU A 190 -15.26 -10.10 -5.21
N LEU A 191 -15.87 -11.28 -5.23
CA LEU A 191 -17.04 -11.57 -6.06
C LEU A 191 -18.25 -11.85 -5.20
N HIS A 192 -19.41 -11.41 -5.66
CA HIS A 192 -20.69 -11.82 -5.10
C HIS A 192 -21.03 -13.25 -5.55
N ASP A 193 -21.44 -14.11 -4.63
CA ASP A 193 -21.68 -15.55 -4.88
C ASP A 193 -23.05 -15.83 -5.52
N GLY A 194 -24.03 -14.94 -5.31
CA GLY A 194 -25.30 -14.97 -6.04
C GLY A 194 -25.11 -14.53 -7.48
N ASP A 195 -25.70 -15.28 -8.42
CA ASP A 195 -25.55 -15.21 -9.88
C ASP A 195 -25.11 -13.84 -10.44
N ALA A 196 -24.06 -13.90 -11.25
CA ALA A 196 -23.37 -12.79 -11.87
C ALA A 196 -24.30 -11.77 -12.54
N PHE A 197 -24.19 -10.49 -12.15
CA PHE A 197 -24.31 -9.34 -13.06
C PHE A 197 -25.42 -9.40 -14.15
N ALA A 198 -26.65 -9.82 -13.82
CA ALA A 198 -27.78 -9.72 -14.75
C ALA A 198 -28.28 -8.27 -14.95
N GLY A 199 -27.80 -7.31 -14.16
CA GLY A 199 -28.10 -5.89 -14.30
C GLY A 199 -26.82 -5.10 -14.56
N GLY A 200 -26.56 -4.78 -15.83
CA GLY A 200 -25.44 -3.92 -16.21
C GLY A 200 -25.44 -2.62 -15.41
N LEU A 201 -24.33 -2.33 -14.73
CA LEU A 201 -24.00 -0.99 -14.28
C LEU A 201 -23.83 -0.12 -15.53
N ALA A 202 -24.91 0.56 -15.93
CA ALA A 202 -24.82 1.66 -16.87
C ALA A 202 -24.06 2.80 -16.17
N TYR A 203 -22.96 3.20 -16.79
CA TYR A 203 -22.15 4.35 -16.39
C TYR A 203 -22.87 5.67 -16.63
#